data_AF-A0AAU8LRQ5-F1
#
_entry.id   AF-A0AAU8LRQ5-F1
#
_cell.length_a   1.000
_cell.length_b   1.000
_cell.length_c   1.000
_cell.angle_alpha   90.00
_cell.angle_beta   90.00
_cell.angle_gamma   90.00
#
_symmetry.space_group_name_H-M   'P 1'
#
loop_
_entity.id
_entity.type
_entity.pdbx_description
1 polymer ?
#
loop_
_entity_poly.entity_id
_entity_poly.type
_entity_poly.pdbx_seq_one_letter_code
_entity_poly.pdbx_strand_id
1 'polypeptide(L)'
;MRGWLFEDALSTPDNVDTANGTVFCHNECSVPMEYAGVDEDHHEYKCAANTGECLLKGSCPQCRSISLDRGFFQRIPYHVEQIREAHDIRKNCERPFNLLKHQTGLETVRVRGQSAITVRCTFSSISLLLLKMAGTRKKEPAKKSPQLPLFKMAA
;
A
#
# COMPACT_ATOMS: atom_id res chain seq x y z
N MET A 1 -7.06 11.24 13.52
CA MET A 1 -6.36 10.48 12.47
C MET A 1 -5.12 9.90 13.09
N ARG A 2 -5.15 8.63 13.51
CA ARG A 2 -3.93 7.95 13.97
C ARG A 2 -3.03 7.84 12.75
N GLY A 3 -1.83 8.37 12.88
CA GLY A 3 -0.78 8.18 11.89
C GLY A 3 -0.62 6.69 11.69
N TRP A 4 -0.51 6.28 10.43
CA TRP A 4 0.05 4.99 10.07
C TRP A 4 1.53 5.08 10.43
N LEU A 5 1.83 4.91 11.72
CA LEU A 5 3.15 4.57 12.18
C LEU A 5 3.39 3.16 11.64
N PHE A 6 4.10 3.09 10.52
CA PHE A 6 4.85 1.91 10.11
C PHE A 6 5.96 1.74 11.17
N GLU A 7 5.60 1.27 12.37
CA GLU A 7 6.53 0.95 13.46
C GLU A 7 6.38 -0.52 13.88
N ASP A 8 6.23 -1.40 12.90
CA ASP A 8 6.77 -2.75 13.01
C ASP A 8 7.88 -2.82 11.96
N ALA A 9 9.14 -2.79 12.40
CA ALA A 9 10.28 -3.03 11.53
C ALA A 9 10.25 -4.49 11.08
N LEU A 10 9.46 -4.77 10.04
CA LEU A 10 9.47 -6.07 9.37
C LEU A 10 10.84 -6.23 8.74
N SER A 11 11.61 -7.21 9.26
CA SER A 11 12.90 -7.58 8.69
C SER A 11 12.70 -7.83 7.21
N THR A 12 13.35 -7.04 6.37
CA THR A 12 13.22 -7.20 4.94
C THR A 12 13.89 -8.51 4.55
N PRO A 13 13.28 -9.32 3.65
CA PRO A 13 13.92 -10.54 3.18
C PRO A 13 15.28 -10.22 2.56
N ASP A 14 16.24 -11.13 2.70
CA ASP A 14 17.58 -10.96 2.14
C ASP A 14 17.53 -10.67 0.63
N ASN A 15 18.50 -9.94 0.09
CA ASN A 15 18.64 -9.69 -1.35
C ASN A 15 17.39 -9.03 -1.99
N VAL A 16 16.72 -8.15 -1.24
CA VAL A 16 15.61 -7.31 -1.74
C VAL A 16 16.01 -5.84 -1.61
N ASP A 17 15.87 -5.08 -2.70
CA ASP A 17 15.97 -3.62 -2.63
C ASP A 17 14.65 -3.04 -2.12
N THR A 18 14.67 -2.51 -0.90
CA THR A 18 13.50 -1.91 -0.25
C THR A 18 12.98 -0.64 -0.91
N ALA A 19 13.82 0.05 -1.70
CA ALA A 19 13.42 1.29 -2.35
C ALA A 19 12.46 1.02 -3.52
N ASN A 20 12.75 -0.02 -4.31
CA ASN A 20 12.02 -0.32 -5.53
C ASN A 20 11.22 -1.63 -5.46
N GLY A 21 11.51 -2.49 -4.49
CA GLY A 21 10.91 -3.81 -4.38
C GLY A 21 11.51 -4.86 -5.29
N THR A 22 12.68 -4.58 -5.86
CA THR A 22 13.33 -5.52 -6.76
C THR A 22 13.90 -6.67 -5.95
N VAL A 23 13.58 -7.87 -6.40
CA VAL A 23 13.99 -9.12 -5.74
C VAL A 23 15.15 -9.70 -6.51
N PHE A 24 16.22 -10.04 -5.81
CA PHE A 24 17.37 -10.74 -6.36
C PHE A 24 17.44 -12.14 -5.77
N CYS A 25 17.99 -13.09 -6.53
CA CYS A 25 18.19 -14.44 -6.03
C CYS A 25 19.35 -14.48 -5.02
N HIS A 26 20.46 -13.82 -5.36
CA HIS A 26 21.65 -13.66 -4.52
C HIS A 26 22.12 -12.19 -4.53
N ASN A 27 22.96 -11.82 -3.55
CA ASN A 27 23.59 -10.49 -3.49
C ASN A 27 24.45 -10.17 -4.73
N GLU A 28 24.98 -11.19 -5.41
CA GLU A 28 25.84 -11.04 -6.59
C GLU A 28 25.05 -11.02 -7.90
N CYS A 29 23.73 -11.20 -7.86
CA CYS A 29 22.90 -11.14 -9.06
C CYS A 29 22.74 -9.69 -9.53
N SER A 30 23.18 -9.39 -10.75
CA SER A 30 22.92 -8.10 -11.41
C SER A 30 21.53 -8.02 -12.04
N VAL A 31 20.93 -9.16 -12.37
CA VAL A 31 19.62 -9.25 -13.02
C VAL A 31 18.53 -9.41 -11.95
N PRO A 32 17.54 -8.50 -11.86
CA PRO A 32 16.41 -8.66 -10.95
C PRO A 32 15.53 -9.83 -11.39
N MET A 33 14.87 -10.48 -10.43
CA MET A 33 13.93 -11.55 -10.71
C MET A 33 12.60 -10.98 -11.23
N GLU A 34 11.96 -11.74 -12.11
CA GLU A 34 10.62 -11.44 -12.63
C GLU A 34 9.56 -12.02 -11.69
N TYR A 35 8.51 -11.24 -11.43
CA TYR A 35 7.36 -11.70 -10.66
C TYR A 35 6.59 -12.77 -11.44
N ALA A 36 6.45 -13.97 -10.87
CA ALA A 36 5.78 -15.09 -11.50
C ALA A 36 4.33 -15.26 -11.01
N GLY A 37 4.05 -14.96 -9.74
CA GLY A 37 2.73 -15.17 -9.18
C GLY A 37 2.65 -14.97 -7.67
N VAL A 38 1.47 -15.26 -7.12
CA VAL A 38 1.19 -15.28 -5.68
C VAL A 38 0.43 -16.56 -5.36
N ASP A 39 0.86 -17.25 -4.32
CA ASP A 39 0.17 -18.38 -3.71
C ASP A 39 -0.48 -17.96 -2.38
N GLU A 40 -0.96 -18.90 -1.57
CA GLU A 40 -1.70 -18.62 -0.35
C GLU A 40 -0.98 -17.64 0.60
N ASP A 41 0.32 -17.85 0.81
CA ASP A 41 1.13 -17.15 1.83
C ASP A 41 2.45 -16.56 1.31
N HIS A 42 2.73 -16.66 0.01
CA HIS A 42 3.97 -16.14 -0.57
C HIS A 42 3.84 -15.66 -2.02
N HIS A 43 4.76 -14.78 -2.42
CA HIS A 43 4.99 -14.39 -3.80
C HIS A 43 6.08 -15.24 -4.43
N GLU A 44 5.88 -15.62 -5.68
CA GLU A 44 6.83 -16.38 -6.47
C GLU A 44 7.57 -15.48 -7.46
N TYR A 45 8.88 -15.69 -7.55
CA TYR A 45 9.76 -14.99 -8.47
C TYR A 45 10.60 -16.00 -9.24
N LYS A 46 10.85 -15.70 -10.52
CA LYS A 46 11.71 -16.49 -11.41
C LYS A 46 12.88 -15.65 -11.92
N CYS A 47 14.01 -16.30 -12.17
CA CYS A 47 15.20 -15.67 -12.73
C CYS A 47 14.88 -15.13 -14.13
N ALA A 48 15.13 -13.84 -14.35
CA ALA A 48 14.90 -13.17 -15.63
C ALA A 48 16.13 -13.19 -16.56
N ALA A 49 17.26 -13.77 -16.11
CA ALA A 49 18.47 -13.85 -16.92
C ALA A 49 18.28 -14.78 -18.12
N ASN A 50 18.79 -14.38 -19.29
CA ASN A 50 18.72 -15.19 -20.49
C ASN A 50 19.56 -16.47 -20.37
N THR A 51 19.33 -17.43 -21.27
CA THR A 51 20.11 -18.67 -21.31
C THR A 51 21.59 -18.37 -21.47
N GLY A 52 22.38 -18.70 -20.45
CA GLY A 52 23.83 -18.49 -20.42
C GLY A 52 24.29 -17.18 -19.77
N GLU A 53 23.37 -16.28 -19.42
CA GLU A 53 23.68 -15.00 -18.77
C GLU A 53 23.80 -15.13 -17.24
N CYS A 54 23.15 -16.13 -16.64
CA CYS A 54 23.25 -16.39 -15.21
C CYS A 54 24.60 -17.00 -14.85
N LEU A 55 25.49 -16.18 -14.28
CA LEU A 55 26.82 -16.59 -13.81
C LEU A 55 26.76 -17.65 -12.70
N LEU A 56 25.66 -17.67 -11.94
CA LEU A 56 25.43 -18.60 -10.84
C LEU A 56 24.56 -19.79 -11.24
N LYS A 57 24.35 -20.07 -12.53
CA LYS A 57 23.39 -21.10 -13.00
C LYS A 57 23.57 -22.49 -12.35
N GLY A 58 24.80 -22.86 -11.97
CA GLY A 58 25.09 -24.15 -11.32
C GLY A 58 24.64 -24.26 -9.87
N SER A 59 24.52 -23.15 -9.14
CA SER A 59 24.15 -23.10 -7.72
C SER A 59 22.86 -22.31 -7.45
N CYS A 60 22.38 -21.55 -8.44
CA CYS A 60 21.21 -20.72 -8.32
C CYS A 60 19.94 -21.57 -8.43
N PRO A 61 19.00 -21.49 -7.47
CA PRO A 61 17.73 -22.22 -7.55
C PRO A 61 16.84 -21.68 -8.68
N GLN A 62 17.16 -20.54 -9.28
CA GLN A 62 16.44 -19.83 -10.34
C GLN A 62 15.01 -19.39 -10.00
N CYS A 63 14.44 -19.91 -8.91
CA CYS A 63 13.15 -19.55 -8.38
C CYS A 63 13.31 -19.14 -6.91
N ARG A 64 12.43 -18.26 -6.44
CA ARG A 64 12.42 -17.79 -5.06
C ARG A 64 10.99 -17.49 -4.62
N SER A 65 10.65 -17.92 -3.40
CA SER A 65 9.43 -17.52 -2.71
C SER A 65 9.74 -16.46 -1.65
N ILE A 66 8.86 -15.46 -1.52
CA ILE A 66 8.91 -14.45 -0.47
C ILE A 66 7.56 -14.42 0.22
N SER A 67 7.53 -14.66 1.53
CA SER A 67 6.30 -14.64 2.31
C SER A 67 5.60 -13.29 2.27
N LEU A 68 4.26 -13.33 2.31
CA LEU A 68 3.45 -12.14 2.42
C LEU A 68 3.72 -11.42 3.74
N ASP A 69 3.76 -10.10 3.69
CA ASP A 69 3.94 -9.25 4.85
C ASP A 69 2.83 -8.19 4.95
N ARG A 70 2.85 -7.41 6.03
CA ARG A 70 1.96 -6.23 6.19
C ARG A 70 2.58 -4.96 5.60
N GLY A 71 3.81 -5.05 5.14
CA GLY A 71 4.64 -3.94 4.68
C GLY A 71 4.66 -3.88 3.17
N PHE A 72 5.75 -4.39 2.60
CA PHE A 72 6.11 -4.20 1.20
C PHE A 72 5.57 -5.31 0.29
N PHE A 73 5.64 -6.56 0.74
CA PHE A 73 5.15 -7.75 0.05
C PHE A 73 3.73 -8.12 0.49
N GLN A 74 2.81 -7.17 0.35
CA GLN A 74 1.38 -7.42 0.60
C GLN A 74 0.78 -8.28 -0.52
N ARG A 75 -0.32 -8.98 -0.20
CA ARG A 75 -1.05 -9.86 -1.15
C ARG A 75 -1.33 -9.23 -2.52
N ILE A 76 -1.56 -7.91 -2.57
CA ILE A 76 -1.54 -7.16 -3.83
C ILE A 76 -0.16 -6.49 -3.92
N PRO A 77 0.76 -6.96 -4.78
CA PRO A 77 2.11 -6.42 -4.81
C PRO A 77 2.10 -4.97 -5.31
N TYR A 78 2.78 -4.08 -4.59
CA TYR A 78 2.84 -2.66 -4.94
C TYR A 78 3.96 -2.34 -5.96
N HIS A 79 4.99 -3.18 -6.02
CA HIS A 79 6.18 -2.98 -6.85
C HIS A 79 5.96 -3.30 -8.34
N VAL A 80 4.89 -4.02 -8.68
CA VAL A 80 4.53 -4.32 -10.07
C VAL A 80 3.74 -3.14 -10.62
N GLU A 81 4.28 -2.48 -11.65
CA GLU A 81 3.71 -1.24 -12.20
C GLU A 81 2.25 -1.43 -12.66
N GLN A 82 1.92 -2.57 -13.29
CA GLN A 82 0.53 -2.84 -13.72
C GLN A 82 -0.44 -2.99 -12.54
N ILE A 83 0.05 -3.39 -11.37
CA ILE A 83 -0.77 -3.63 -10.18
C ILE A 83 -0.90 -2.36 -9.32
N ARG A 84 -0.05 -1.36 -9.54
CA ARG A 84 -0.14 -0.05 -8.89
C ARG A 84 -1.47 0.64 -9.17
N GLU A 85 -1.99 0.52 -10.39
CA GLU A 85 -3.31 1.06 -10.74
C GLU A 85 -4.43 0.40 -9.92
N ALA A 86 -4.37 -0.91 -9.71
CA ALA A 86 -5.32 -1.63 -8.86
C ALA A 86 -5.30 -1.14 -7.40
N HIS A 87 -4.11 -0.81 -6.87
CA HIS A 87 -3.98 -0.18 -5.55
C HIS A 87 -4.63 1.20 -5.50
N ASP A 88 -4.44 2.01 -6.52
CA ASP A 88 -5.04 3.34 -6.59
C ASP A 88 -6.56 3.27 -6.71
N ILE A 89 -7.09 2.33 -7.47
CA ILE A 89 -8.53 2.02 -7.53
C ILE A 89 -9.04 1.63 -6.14
N ARG A 90 -8.37 0.69 -5.45
CA ARG A 90 -8.77 0.25 -4.10
C ARG A 90 -8.79 1.42 -3.11
N LYS A 91 -7.73 2.22 -3.07
CA LYS A 91 -7.66 3.43 -2.22
C LYS A 91 -8.76 4.41 -2.57
N ASN A 92 -9.09 4.56 -3.85
CA ASN A 92 -10.17 5.43 -4.29
C ASN A 92 -11.55 4.89 -3.89
N CYS A 93 -11.76 3.57 -3.85
CA CYS A 93 -12.99 2.94 -3.37
C CYS A 93 -13.17 3.07 -1.84
N GLU A 94 -12.09 2.93 -1.06
CA GLU A 94 -12.12 3.03 0.40
C GLU A 94 -12.33 4.48 0.88
N ARG A 95 -11.79 5.44 0.14
CA ARG A 95 -11.77 6.86 0.54
C ARG A 95 -13.17 7.46 0.74
N PRO A 96 -14.18 7.24 -0.11
CA PRO A 96 -15.55 7.68 0.12
C PRO A 96 -16.09 7.23 1.48
N PHE A 97 -15.89 5.97 1.86
CA PHE A 97 -16.38 5.46 3.15
C PHE A 97 -15.68 6.13 4.33
N ASN A 98 -14.37 6.37 4.24
CA ASN A 98 -13.64 7.09 5.28
C ASN A 98 -14.14 8.54 5.43
N LEU A 99 -14.48 9.19 4.31
CA LEU A 99 -15.04 10.54 4.34
C LEU A 99 -16.48 10.54 4.86
N LEU A 100 -17.30 9.55 4.53
CA LEU A 100 -18.62 9.39 5.13
C LEU A 100 -18.54 9.22 6.65
N LYS A 101 -17.68 8.33 7.13
CA LYS A 101 -17.53 8.10 8.58
C LYS A 101 -17.07 9.36 9.32
N HIS A 102 -15.99 9.98 8.85
CA HIS A 102 -15.29 11.02 9.62
C HIS A 102 -15.63 12.46 9.22
N GLN A 103 -16.00 12.73 7.97
CA GLN A 103 -16.29 14.09 7.50
C GLN A 103 -17.79 14.42 7.60
N THR A 104 -18.68 13.53 7.15
CA THR A 104 -20.13 13.74 7.34
C THR A 104 -20.58 13.31 8.73
N GLY A 105 -19.67 12.69 9.50
CA GLY A 105 -19.86 12.34 10.90
C GLY A 105 -20.77 11.14 11.13
N LEU A 106 -21.09 10.37 10.07
CA LEU A 106 -22.05 9.26 10.10
C LEU A 106 -21.80 8.24 11.21
N GLU A 107 -20.55 8.08 11.65
CA GLU A 107 -20.18 7.19 12.76
C GLU A 107 -20.73 7.66 14.12
N THR A 108 -20.83 8.97 14.32
CA THR A 108 -21.28 9.59 15.58
C THR A 108 -22.76 9.99 15.56
N VAL A 109 -23.43 9.77 14.43
CA VAL A 109 -24.80 10.21 14.21
C VAL A 109 -25.78 9.38 15.05
N ARG A 110 -26.59 10.09 15.85
CA ARG A 110 -27.76 9.52 16.51
C ARG A 110 -29.02 10.11 15.88
N VAL A 111 -29.87 9.26 15.32
CA VAL A 111 -31.18 9.65 14.75
C VAL A 111 -32.25 8.72 15.30
N ARG A 112 -33.43 9.28 15.58
CA ARG A 112 -34.60 8.48 15.98
C ARG A 112 -35.32 8.01 14.72
N GLY A 113 -35.16 6.73 14.37
CA GLY A 113 -35.88 6.07 13.27
C GLY A 113 -35.01 5.66 12.08
N GLN A 114 -35.32 4.51 11.49
CA GLN A 114 -34.58 3.93 10.36
C GLN A 114 -34.66 4.80 9.10
N SER A 115 -35.83 5.37 8.80
CA SER A 115 -36.02 6.27 7.66
C SER A 115 -35.09 7.49 7.71
N ALA A 116 -34.91 8.07 8.90
CA ALA A 116 -34.04 9.23 9.09
C ALA A 116 -32.55 8.87 8.88
N ILE A 117 -32.13 7.67 9.27
CA ILE A 117 -30.77 7.15 8.99
C ILE A 117 -30.58 6.99 7.49
N THR A 118 -31.51 6.32 6.80
CA THR A 118 -31.44 6.09 5.35
C THR A 118 -31.32 7.40 4.59
N VAL A 119 -32.20 8.36 4.86
CA VAL A 119 -32.18 9.68 4.21
C VAL A 119 -30.85 10.40 4.45
N ARG A 120 -30.31 10.33 5.66
CA ARG A 120 -29.04 10.99 5.96
C ARG A 120 -27.85 10.31 5.28
N CYS A 121 -27.84 8.98 5.22
CA CYS A 121 -26.83 8.22 4.50
C CYS A 121 -26.86 8.54 3.00
N THR A 122 -28.04 8.59 2.38
CA THR A 122 -28.17 8.88 0.93
C THR A 122 -27.71 10.29 0.61
N PHE A 123 -28.20 11.32 1.33
CA PHE A 123 -27.79 12.70 1.09
C PHE A 123 -26.30 12.91 1.38
N SER A 124 -25.73 12.27 2.40
CA SER A 124 -24.30 12.34 2.69
C SER A 124 -23.47 11.75 1.55
N SER A 125 -23.89 10.61 1.00
CA SER A 125 -23.23 9.97 -0.16
C SER A 125 -23.29 10.83 -1.41
N ILE A 126 -24.46 11.40 -1.73
CA ILE A 126 -24.64 12.31 -2.87
C ILE A 126 -23.76 13.55 -2.70
N SER A 127 -23.82 14.20 -1.53
CA SER A 127 -23.05 15.41 -1.24
C SER A 127 -21.54 15.16 -1.35
N LEU A 128 -21.07 14.01 -0.85
CA LEU A 128 -19.66 13.65 -0.92
C LEU A 128 -19.20 13.39 -2.36
N LEU A 129 -20.02 12.73 -3.17
CA LEU A 129 -19.74 12.49 -4.59
C LEU A 129 -19.63 13.82 -5.34
N LEU A 130 -20.60 14.73 -5.12
CA LEU A 130 -20.59 16.07 -5.73
C LEU A 130 -19.34 16.86 -5.33
N LEU A 131 -18.95 16.84 -4.05
CA LEU A 131 -17.75 17.52 -3.56
C LEU A 131 -16.46 16.92 -4.16
N LYS A 132 -16.46 15.63 -4.45
CA LYS A 132 -15.35 14.94 -5.12
C LYS A 132 -15.27 15.30 -6.60
N MET A 133 -16.38 15.26 -7.32
CA MET A 133 -16.44 15.61 -8.75
C MET A 133 -16.13 17.08 -8.99
N ALA A 134 -16.57 17.97 -8.10
CA ALA A 134 -16.30 19.40 -8.21
C ALA A 134 -14.80 19.75 -8.02
N GLY A 135 -13.98 18.82 -7.51
CA GLY A 135 -12.54 19.04 -7.32
C GLY A 135 -12.18 20.16 -6.33
N THR A 136 -13.17 20.71 -5.63
CA THR A 136 -13.06 21.96 -4.85
C THR A 136 -12.24 21.81 -3.57
N ARG A 137 -11.80 20.59 -3.22
CA ARG A 137 -11.05 20.35 -1.98
C ARG A 137 -9.76 19.56 -2.23
N LYS A 138 -8.69 20.29 -2.54
CA LYS A 138 -7.31 19.81 -2.33
C LYS A 138 -7.00 19.91 -0.84
N LYS A 139 -6.58 18.80 -0.22
CA LYS A 139 -6.02 18.85 1.14
C LYS A 139 -4.73 19.65 1.03
N GLU A 140 -4.53 20.68 1.85
CA GLU A 140 -3.20 21.25 1.98
C GLU A 140 -2.23 20.13 2.37
N PRO A 141 -1.05 20.03 1.75
CA PRO A 141 -0.05 19.05 2.15
C PRO A 141 0.21 19.25 3.63
N ALA A 142 0.23 18.14 4.39
CA ALA A 142 0.50 18.20 5.81
C ALA A 142 1.84 18.92 6.03
N LYS A 143 1.82 20.09 6.67
CA LYS A 143 3.05 20.73 7.15
C LYS A 143 3.70 19.72 8.08
N LYS A 144 4.94 19.29 7.77
CA LYS A 144 5.76 18.49 8.68
C LYS A 144 5.70 19.18 10.05
N SER A 145 5.20 18.48 11.06
CA SER A 145 5.08 19.08 12.39
C SER A 145 6.49 19.50 12.85
N PRO A 146 6.69 20.75 13.30
CA PRO A 146 7.97 21.18 13.88
C PRO A 146 8.31 20.48 15.21
N GLN A 147 7.53 19.45 15.59
CA GLN A 147 7.73 18.68 16.80
C GLN A 147 8.81 17.59 16.65
N LEU A 148 9.12 17.11 15.43
CA LEU A 148 10.24 16.18 15.23
C LEU A 148 11.63 16.75 15.63
N PRO A 149 12.00 18.00 15.31
CA PRO A 149 13.29 18.54 15.74
C PRO A 149 13.41 18.79 17.25
N LEU A 150 12.29 19.01 17.97
CA LEU A 150 12.29 19.19 19.43
C LEU A 150 12.70 17.91 20.18
N PHE A 151 12.28 16.73 19.70
CA PHE A 151 12.68 15.45 20.30
C PHE A 151 14.13 15.04 19.97
N LYS A 152 14.73 15.62 18.92
CA LYS A 152 16.14 15.38 18.58
C LYS A 152 17.12 16.26 19.36
N MET A 153 16.66 17.35 20.00
CA MET A 153 17.50 18.22 20.83
C MET A 153 17.45 17.88 22.33
N ALA A 154 16.62 16.90 22.72
CA ALA A 154 16.45 16.46 24.11
C ALA A 154 17.05 15.08 24.41
N ALA A 155 17.84 14.53 23.47
CA ALA A 155 18.57 13.27 23.59
C ALA A 155 20.08 13.53 23.59
#